data_AF-A0A399I4U5-F1
#
_entry.id   AF-A0A399I4U5-F1
#
_cell.length_a   1.000
_cell.length_b   1.000
_cell.length_c   1.000
_cell.angle_alpha   90.00
_cell.angle_beta   90.00
_cell.angle_gamma   90.00
#
_symmetry.space_group_name_H-M   'P 1'
#
loop_
_entity.id
_entity.type
_entity.pdbx_description
1 polymer ?
#
loop_
_entity_poly.entity_id
_entity_poly.type
_entity_poly.pdbx_seq_one_letter_code
_entity_poly.pdbx_strand_id
1 'polypeptide(L)'
;MKLTVTISSALLAVLCAAGVWGAEHPGKSEIEKNGYKGPATCEECHPGTTKGFIDSVHWKHASKVDNVSNLDPKKEYGMKNRIYTMCNGNDIVNNLKEIPKNAEGKSKFTGCNTCHPGNHVSDVGSTGPEAENAIDCLVCHSTDYDFRQRKPFKNEKGQVVMGQDRSTKAALAIAKPTVKNCMVCHEAAGGGVLVKRGFSFTKETDAHAAKGMVCVDCHKAKNHKIPTGFDPNNWANDGVRVACTDCHGEKPHKGLSAAYNNHTSKIACQTCHIPRTGGAVAKDFTVWEKGGDGFYEPTTLKQEANATAPVYAWYNKTVRNEQHFIGPNGSRKDGKSKIYPFKIYMGKAFYDKKTGNLLSMDFAPPMSNGNARAGVESAARTLGMKNPADIAKNAVPGWQTIYFGSNHLVTKSKALNCINCHGVNGVINFKDLGYSDKEIKKLTNPEIYFNQLIEKQKEDW
;
A
#
# COMPACT_ATOMS: atom_id res chain seq x y z
N MET A 1 -24.91 74.96 26.79
CA MET A 1 -24.08 75.57 25.72
C MET A 1 -23.32 74.44 25.05
N LYS A 2 -23.63 74.16 23.77
CA LYS A 2 -22.96 73.27 22.79
C LYS A 2 -22.22 72.01 23.31
N LEU A 3 -22.62 70.84 22.84
CA LEU A 3 -21.81 70.12 21.84
C LEU A 3 -22.63 69.04 21.13
N THR A 4 -22.58 69.13 19.80
CA THR A 4 -23.18 68.29 18.78
C THR A 4 -22.51 66.91 18.78
N VAL A 5 -23.30 65.83 18.79
CA VAL A 5 -22.81 64.46 18.57
C VAL A 5 -23.00 64.14 17.08
N THR A 6 -21.89 64.04 16.35
CA THR A 6 -21.87 63.64 14.95
C THR A 6 -21.83 62.11 14.89
N ILE A 7 -22.85 61.51 14.28
CA ILE A 7 -22.93 60.08 13.99
C ILE A 7 -22.08 59.81 12.74
N SER A 8 -20.95 59.11 12.90
CA SER A 8 -20.18 58.56 11.78
C SER A 8 -20.54 57.09 11.59
N SER A 9 -21.24 56.81 10.48
CA SER A 9 -21.52 55.48 9.98
C SER A 9 -20.23 54.83 9.46
N ALA A 10 -19.67 53.88 10.20
CA ALA A 10 -18.59 53.03 9.71
C ALA A 10 -19.18 51.80 9.01
N LEU A 11 -19.09 51.77 7.68
CA LEU A 11 -19.32 50.57 6.87
C LEU A 11 -18.36 49.47 7.33
N LEU A 12 -18.90 48.35 7.81
CA LEU A 12 -18.15 47.10 7.98
C LEU A 12 -17.86 46.52 6.59
N ALA A 13 -16.64 46.70 6.10
CA ALA A 13 -16.15 45.97 4.95
C ALA A 13 -15.93 44.50 5.38
N VAL A 14 -16.82 43.62 4.93
CA VAL A 14 -16.62 42.17 4.98
C VAL A 14 -15.43 41.84 4.07
N LEU A 15 -14.26 41.62 4.66
CA LEU A 15 -13.11 41.03 3.98
C LEU A 15 -13.46 39.59 3.63
N CYS A 16 -13.93 39.37 2.40
CA CYS A 16 -13.94 38.07 1.77
C CYS A 16 -12.51 37.49 1.84
N ALA A 17 -12.35 36.40 2.58
CA ALA A 17 -11.14 35.60 2.53
C ALA A 17 -10.99 35.06 1.11
N ALA A 18 -10.09 35.69 0.33
CA ALA A 18 -9.66 35.16 -0.95
C ALA A 18 -9.03 33.78 -0.70
N GLY A 19 -9.63 32.75 -1.28
CA GLY A 19 -9.08 31.40 -1.27
C GLY A 19 -7.65 31.45 -1.81
N VAL A 20 -6.75 30.73 -1.14
CA VAL A 20 -5.38 30.52 -1.62
C VAL A 20 -5.47 29.69 -2.89
N TRP A 21 -5.55 30.36 -4.05
CA TRP A 21 -5.35 29.74 -5.34
C TRP A 21 -3.86 29.38 -5.39
N GLY A 22 -3.56 28.07 -5.39
CA GLY A 22 -2.20 27.61 -5.63
C GLY A 22 -1.70 28.21 -6.95
N ALA A 23 -0.43 28.64 -6.97
CA ALA A 23 0.16 29.24 -8.16
C ALA A 23 -0.10 28.35 -9.39
N GLU A 24 -0.64 28.95 -10.46
CA GLU A 24 -0.92 28.21 -11.69
C GLU A 24 0.38 27.64 -12.28
N HIS A 25 0.29 26.42 -12.80
CA HIS A 25 1.44 25.77 -13.40
C HIS A 25 1.88 26.53 -14.67
N PRO A 26 3.14 26.97 -14.79
CA PRO A 26 3.58 27.84 -15.89
C PRO A 26 3.46 27.17 -17.27
N GLY A 27 3.48 25.85 -17.33
CA GLY A 27 3.27 25.08 -18.56
C GLY A 27 1.81 25.02 -19.05
N LYS A 28 0.83 25.58 -18.33
CA LYS A 28 -0.59 25.54 -18.78
C LYS A 28 -0.78 26.26 -20.11
N SER A 29 -0.20 27.44 -20.28
CA SER A 29 -0.33 28.23 -21.52
C SER A 29 0.18 27.48 -22.75
N GLU A 30 1.27 26.71 -22.59
CA GLU A 30 1.82 25.87 -23.63
C GLU A 30 0.85 24.72 -24.01
N ILE A 31 0.25 24.08 -23.00
CA ILE A 31 -0.76 23.03 -23.19
C ILE A 31 -2.03 23.57 -23.84
N GLU A 32 -2.48 24.78 -23.49
CA GLU A 32 -3.65 25.43 -24.12
C GLU A 32 -3.41 25.68 -25.61
N LYS A 33 -2.21 26.16 -25.95
CA LYS A 33 -1.84 26.51 -27.32
C LYS A 33 -1.59 25.29 -28.20
N ASN A 34 -0.85 24.31 -27.69
CA ASN A 34 -0.29 23.21 -28.50
C ASN A 34 -0.91 21.84 -28.22
N GLY A 35 -1.80 21.76 -27.22
CA GLY A 35 -2.43 20.54 -26.76
C GLY A 35 -1.47 19.65 -25.94
N TYR A 36 -2.03 18.61 -25.32
CA TYR A 36 -1.25 17.61 -24.60
C TYR A 36 -0.91 16.42 -25.52
N LYS A 37 0.39 16.18 -25.74
CA LYS A 37 0.92 15.10 -26.60
C LYS A 37 1.56 13.98 -25.78
N GLY A 38 1.06 13.76 -24.56
CA GLY A 38 1.63 12.78 -23.63
C GLY A 38 2.90 13.31 -22.95
N PRO A 39 3.78 12.42 -22.49
CA PRO A 39 4.98 12.80 -21.73
C PRO A 39 5.92 13.77 -22.45
N ALA A 40 5.94 13.77 -23.79
CA ALA A 40 6.74 14.69 -24.59
C ALA A 40 6.43 16.17 -24.29
N THR A 41 5.17 16.54 -24.03
CA THR A 41 4.81 17.90 -23.63
C THR A 41 5.44 18.29 -22.29
N CYS A 42 5.58 17.34 -21.37
CA CYS A 42 6.19 17.60 -20.06
C CYS A 42 7.72 17.75 -20.16
N GLU A 43 8.35 16.99 -21.05
CA GLU A 43 9.80 17.00 -21.28
C GLU A 43 10.33 18.35 -21.81
N GLU A 44 9.50 19.15 -22.48
CA GLU A 44 9.88 20.49 -22.97
C GLU A 44 10.35 21.41 -21.83
N CYS A 45 9.72 21.31 -20.65
CA CYS A 45 10.07 22.09 -19.47
C CYS A 45 10.76 21.27 -18.38
N HIS A 46 10.65 19.94 -18.42
CA HIS A 46 11.18 19.02 -17.42
C HIS A 46 12.09 17.95 -18.05
N PRO A 47 13.18 18.34 -18.73
CA PRO A 47 14.01 17.42 -19.47
C PRO A 47 14.60 16.31 -18.60
N GLY A 48 14.48 15.07 -19.04
CA GLY A 48 14.96 13.86 -18.37
C GLY A 48 14.02 13.30 -17.30
N THR A 49 12.81 13.84 -17.16
CA THR A 49 11.84 13.42 -16.13
C THR A 49 11.29 12.03 -16.39
N THR A 50 10.90 11.75 -17.62
CA THR A 50 10.43 10.43 -18.09
C THR A 50 11.51 9.37 -17.90
N LYS A 51 12.74 9.65 -18.32
CA LYS A 51 13.91 8.80 -18.05
C LYS A 51 14.12 8.56 -16.55
N GLY A 52 14.05 9.61 -15.74
CA GLY A 52 14.13 9.48 -14.28
C GLY A 52 12.99 8.67 -13.67
N PHE A 53 11.78 8.76 -14.24
CA PHE A 53 10.61 8.02 -13.77
C PHE A 53 10.68 6.53 -14.12
N ILE A 54 11.12 6.17 -15.33
CA ILE A 54 11.26 4.75 -15.71
C ILE A 54 12.33 4.03 -14.88
N ASP A 55 13.26 4.76 -14.27
CA ASP A 55 14.25 4.22 -13.33
C ASP A 55 13.69 3.98 -11.91
N SER A 56 12.46 4.41 -11.63
CA SER A 56 11.79 4.24 -10.33
C SER A 56 11.14 2.87 -10.16
N VAL A 57 10.89 2.50 -8.90
CA VAL A 57 10.16 1.27 -8.58
C VAL A 57 8.71 1.28 -9.06
N HIS A 58 8.09 2.46 -9.23
CA HIS A 58 6.72 2.57 -9.75
C HIS A 58 6.62 2.16 -11.21
N TRP A 59 7.70 2.32 -11.99
CA TRP A 59 7.77 1.83 -13.36
C TRP A 59 8.28 0.39 -13.45
N LYS A 60 9.35 0.08 -12.72
CA LYS A 60 10.02 -1.24 -12.82
C LYS A 60 9.29 -2.34 -12.07
N HIS A 61 8.49 -1.98 -11.06
CA HIS A 61 7.92 -2.88 -10.06
C HIS A 61 8.94 -3.84 -9.43
N ALA A 62 10.21 -3.47 -9.44
CA ALA A 62 11.32 -4.24 -8.90
C ALA A 62 12.47 -3.29 -8.55
N SER A 63 13.25 -3.70 -7.56
CA SER A 63 14.51 -3.05 -7.19
C SER A 63 15.44 -4.09 -6.58
N LYS A 64 16.69 -3.74 -6.36
CA LYS A 64 17.54 -4.47 -5.41
C LYS A 64 16.87 -4.48 -4.04
N VAL A 65 16.94 -5.62 -3.36
CA VAL A 65 16.38 -5.84 -2.02
C VAL A 65 17.48 -6.44 -1.14
N ASP A 66 17.83 -5.74 -0.06
CA ASP A 66 18.95 -6.06 0.82
C ASP A 66 18.54 -6.48 2.24
N ASN A 67 17.28 -6.25 2.60
CA ASN A 67 16.76 -6.47 3.95
C ASN A 67 15.80 -7.68 4.05
N VAL A 68 15.83 -8.61 3.08
CA VAL A 68 14.96 -9.79 3.04
C VAL A 68 15.83 -11.04 2.90
N SER A 69 15.62 -12.04 3.77
CA SER A 69 16.36 -13.30 3.72
C SER A 69 16.00 -14.16 2.51
N ASN A 70 16.86 -15.12 2.16
CA ASN A 70 16.59 -16.15 1.15
C ASN A 70 16.24 -15.61 -0.25
N LEU A 71 16.81 -14.45 -0.61
CA LEU A 71 16.77 -13.91 -1.97
C LEU A 71 18.13 -14.08 -2.65
N ASP A 72 18.13 -14.19 -3.98
CA ASP A 72 19.35 -14.14 -4.78
C ASP A 72 19.84 -12.68 -4.83
N PRO A 73 20.99 -12.33 -4.24
CA PRO A 73 21.44 -10.95 -4.15
C PRO A 73 21.79 -10.33 -5.51
N LYS A 74 21.88 -11.13 -6.58
CA LYS A 74 22.13 -10.68 -7.94
C LYS A 74 20.86 -10.29 -8.69
N LYS A 75 19.68 -10.54 -8.13
CA LYS A 75 18.38 -10.28 -8.75
C LYS A 75 17.65 -9.13 -8.08
N GLU A 76 16.86 -8.41 -8.87
CA GLU A 76 15.87 -7.49 -8.35
C GLU A 76 14.58 -8.23 -8.02
N TYR A 77 13.84 -7.72 -7.03
CA TYR A 77 12.58 -8.29 -6.57
C TYR A 77 11.51 -7.22 -6.39
N GLY A 78 10.26 -7.58 -6.66
CA GLY A 78 9.09 -6.72 -6.42
C GLY A 78 7.83 -7.30 -7.05
N MET A 79 6.80 -6.48 -7.28
CA MET A 79 5.56 -6.95 -7.93
C MET A 79 5.81 -7.60 -9.30
N LYS A 80 6.90 -7.22 -9.98
CA LYS A 80 7.31 -7.80 -11.26
C LYS A 80 7.47 -9.31 -11.20
N ASN A 81 8.12 -9.83 -10.17
CA ASN A 81 8.58 -11.23 -10.13
C ASN A 81 8.41 -11.94 -8.77
N ARG A 82 8.18 -11.22 -7.67
CA ARG A 82 7.98 -11.82 -6.34
C ARG A 82 6.71 -12.65 -6.32
N ILE A 83 6.81 -13.84 -5.72
CA ILE A 83 5.67 -14.69 -5.45
C ILE A 83 5.38 -14.81 -3.95
N TYR A 84 4.10 -14.74 -3.60
CA TYR A 84 3.57 -14.87 -2.24
C TYR A 84 2.05 -15.06 -2.33
N THR A 85 1.44 -15.66 -1.31
CA THR A 85 0.06 -16.12 -1.39
C THR A 85 -1.02 -15.04 -1.31
N MET A 86 -0.69 -13.75 -1.07
CA MET A 86 -1.71 -12.68 -1.13
C MET A 86 -2.26 -12.48 -2.53
N CYS A 87 -1.37 -12.45 -3.52
CA CYS A 87 -1.73 -12.36 -4.92
C CYS A 87 -1.63 -13.73 -5.62
N ASN A 88 -0.73 -14.62 -5.17
CA ASN A 88 -0.40 -15.90 -5.82
C ASN A 88 0.03 -15.79 -7.30
N GLY A 89 0.58 -14.63 -7.67
CA GLY A 89 1.08 -14.31 -9.00
C GLY A 89 1.85 -13.00 -8.99
N ASN A 90 2.42 -12.64 -10.14
CA ASN A 90 3.25 -11.45 -10.35
C ASN A 90 3.00 -10.85 -11.74
N ASP A 91 3.64 -9.73 -12.06
CA ASP A 91 3.39 -9.04 -13.33
C ASP A 91 3.87 -9.83 -14.56
N ILE A 92 4.89 -10.68 -14.43
CA ILE A 92 5.34 -11.56 -15.52
C ILE A 92 4.24 -12.55 -15.93
N VAL A 93 3.61 -13.21 -14.95
CA VAL A 93 2.59 -14.22 -15.20
C VAL A 93 1.23 -13.60 -15.45
N ASN A 94 0.88 -12.54 -14.73
CA ASN A 94 -0.44 -11.89 -14.77
C ASN A 94 -0.33 -10.45 -15.29
N ASN A 95 0.38 -10.27 -16.41
CA ASN A 95 0.34 -9.03 -17.18
C ASN A 95 -1.11 -8.70 -17.59
N LEU A 96 -1.35 -7.46 -18.02
CA LEU A 96 -2.63 -7.05 -18.56
C LEU A 96 -2.99 -7.92 -19.77
N LYS A 97 -4.10 -8.64 -19.67
CA LYS A 97 -4.49 -9.61 -20.70
C LYS A 97 -5.99 -9.79 -20.78
N GLU A 98 -6.42 -10.45 -21.85
CA GLU A 98 -7.78 -10.94 -22.00
C GLU A 98 -7.94 -12.29 -21.31
N ILE A 99 -9.04 -12.46 -20.57
CA ILE A 99 -9.42 -13.72 -19.95
C ILE A 99 -10.17 -14.58 -20.98
N PRO A 100 -9.84 -15.88 -21.12
CA PRO A 100 -10.57 -16.78 -21.99
C PRO A 100 -12.08 -16.75 -21.71
N LYS A 101 -12.88 -16.93 -22.77
CA LYS A 101 -14.33 -16.94 -22.65
C LYS A 101 -14.79 -17.95 -21.60
N ASN A 102 -15.62 -17.51 -20.67
CA ASN A 102 -16.24 -18.38 -19.69
C ASN A 102 -17.31 -19.27 -20.36
N ALA A 103 -17.98 -20.11 -19.57
CA ALA A 103 -19.04 -21.02 -20.06
C ALA A 103 -20.24 -20.30 -20.72
N GLU A 104 -20.41 -19.00 -20.50
CA GLU A 104 -21.45 -18.15 -21.08
C GLU A 104 -20.96 -17.38 -22.32
N GLY A 105 -19.75 -17.65 -22.79
CA GLY A 105 -19.14 -16.98 -23.95
C GLY A 105 -18.63 -15.57 -23.66
N LYS A 106 -18.64 -15.12 -22.40
CA LYS A 106 -18.19 -13.77 -21.99
C LYS A 106 -16.68 -13.76 -21.72
N SER A 107 -16.04 -12.65 -22.08
CA SER A 107 -14.62 -12.37 -21.83
C SER A 107 -14.49 -11.07 -21.03
N LYS A 108 -13.38 -10.91 -20.28
CA LYS A 108 -13.01 -9.66 -19.59
C LYS A 108 -11.50 -9.44 -19.69
N PHE A 109 -11.06 -8.19 -19.57
CA PHE A 109 -9.63 -7.87 -19.47
C PHE A 109 -9.26 -7.61 -18.01
N THR A 110 -8.15 -8.19 -17.55
CA THR A 110 -7.63 -7.97 -16.20
C THR A 110 -6.14 -8.33 -16.13
N GLY A 111 -5.52 -8.05 -15.00
CA GLY A 111 -4.10 -8.30 -14.74
C GLY A 111 -3.57 -7.42 -13.61
N CYS A 112 -2.43 -7.80 -13.05
CA CYS A 112 -1.72 -7.04 -12.02
C CYS A 112 -1.40 -5.61 -12.48
N ASN A 113 -1.20 -5.47 -13.79
CA ASN A 113 -0.74 -4.26 -14.46
C ASN A 113 -1.84 -3.22 -14.71
N THR A 114 -3.10 -3.51 -14.40
CA THR A 114 -4.17 -2.49 -14.38
C THR A 114 -3.85 -1.28 -13.48
N CYS A 115 -2.95 -1.46 -12.51
CA CYS A 115 -2.48 -0.42 -11.58
C CYS A 115 -1.11 0.21 -11.95
N HIS A 116 -0.44 -0.24 -13.01
CA HIS A 116 0.86 0.30 -13.42
C HIS A 116 0.66 1.63 -14.18
N PRO A 117 1.52 2.65 -13.96
CA PRO A 117 1.35 4.00 -14.50
C PRO A 117 1.77 4.13 -15.98
N GLY A 118 1.45 3.11 -16.78
CA GLY A 118 1.68 3.08 -18.23
C GLY A 118 0.44 2.61 -18.99
N ASN A 119 0.53 2.61 -20.32
CA ASN A 119 -0.53 2.12 -21.22
C ASN A 119 -0.35 0.64 -21.61
N HIS A 120 0.73 -0.02 -21.17
CA HIS A 120 1.06 -1.41 -21.51
C HIS A 120 1.28 -1.71 -23.00
N VAL A 121 1.66 -0.70 -23.81
CA VAL A 121 2.29 -0.99 -25.11
C VAL A 121 3.69 -1.59 -24.94
N SER A 122 4.31 -1.32 -23.79
CA SER A 122 5.59 -1.87 -23.35
C SER A 122 5.42 -2.56 -21.99
N ASP A 123 6.23 -3.59 -21.75
CA ASP A 123 6.18 -4.36 -20.51
C ASP A 123 6.68 -3.57 -19.29
N VAL A 124 6.33 -4.05 -18.10
CA VAL A 124 6.78 -3.47 -16.82
C VAL A 124 8.30 -3.50 -16.72
N GLY A 125 8.88 -2.32 -16.44
CA GLY A 125 10.33 -2.12 -16.41
C GLY A 125 11.01 -2.14 -17.78
N SER A 126 10.26 -1.93 -18.87
CA SER A 126 10.84 -1.59 -20.18
C SER A 126 11.57 -0.25 -20.13
N THR A 127 12.49 -0.05 -21.07
CA THR A 127 13.31 1.16 -21.19
C THR A 127 13.27 1.70 -22.62
N GLY A 128 13.68 2.95 -22.81
CA GLY A 128 13.77 3.58 -24.14
C GLY A 128 12.55 4.42 -24.51
N PRO A 129 12.55 5.01 -25.72
CA PRO A 129 11.58 6.02 -26.12
C PRO A 129 10.12 5.56 -26.07
N GLU A 130 9.84 4.30 -26.42
CA GLU A 130 8.50 3.74 -26.37
C GLU A 130 7.99 3.61 -24.93
N ALA A 131 8.87 3.22 -24.00
CA ALA A 131 8.57 3.15 -22.57
C ALA A 131 8.33 4.55 -21.99
N GLU A 132 9.16 5.52 -22.35
CA GLU A 132 9.00 6.92 -21.92
C GLU A 132 7.69 7.53 -22.42
N ASN A 133 7.30 7.27 -23.68
CA ASN A 133 6.04 7.76 -24.25
C ASN A 133 4.79 7.03 -23.68
N ALA A 134 4.98 5.83 -23.13
CA ALA A 134 3.89 5.03 -22.54
C ALA A 134 3.45 5.51 -21.15
N ILE A 135 4.23 6.37 -20.49
CA ILE A 135 3.94 6.88 -19.14
C ILE A 135 2.59 7.63 -19.13
N ASP A 136 1.76 7.35 -18.12
CA ASP A 136 0.59 8.17 -17.77
C ASP A 136 1.01 9.22 -16.74
N CYS A 137 1.37 10.43 -17.18
CA CYS A 137 1.71 11.50 -16.24
C CYS A 137 0.48 11.99 -15.46
N LEU A 138 -0.69 12.00 -16.12
CA LEU A 138 -1.89 12.66 -15.61
C LEU A 138 -2.62 11.84 -14.56
N VAL A 139 -2.47 10.50 -14.53
CA VAL A 139 -3.05 9.67 -13.46
C VAL A 139 -2.59 10.12 -12.07
N CYS A 140 -1.34 10.58 -11.97
CA CYS A 140 -0.75 11.11 -10.74
C CYS A 140 -0.97 12.62 -10.59
N HIS A 141 -0.85 13.37 -11.68
CA HIS A 141 -0.73 14.83 -11.62
C HIS A 141 -2.00 15.61 -11.93
N SER A 142 -3.06 15.00 -12.46
CA SER A 142 -4.29 15.72 -12.77
C SER A 142 -5.34 15.60 -11.67
N THR A 143 -5.94 16.73 -11.28
CA THR A 143 -7.08 16.75 -10.35
C THR A 143 -8.42 16.46 -11.03
N ASP A 144 -8.45 16.46 -12.36
CA ASP A 144 -9.66 16.23 -13.18
C ASP A 144 -9.46 15.05 -14.16
N TYR A 145 -8.59 14.10 -13.80
CA TYR A 145 -8.38 12.87 -14.56
C TYR A 145 -9.68 12.05 -14.62
N ASP A 146 -10.13 11.71 -15.82
CA ASP A 146 -11.29 10.85 -16.03
C ASP A 146 -10.91 9.37 -15.90
N PHE A 147 -11.00 8.86 -14.67
CA PHE A 147 -10.75 7.44 -14.37
C PHE A 147 -11.67 6.46 -15.13
N ARG A 148 -12.75 6.90 -15.75
CA ARG A 148 -13.58 6.03 -16.61
C ARG A 148 -12.84 5.65 -17.90
N GLN A 149 -11.88 6.46 -18.34
CA GLN A 149 -11.01 6.16 -19.48
C GLN A 149 -9.91 5.15 -19.13
N ARG A 150 -9.59 5.01 -17.84
CA ARG A 150 -8.63 4.02 -17.34
C ARG A 150 -9.25 2.62 -17.30
N LYS A 151 -9.53 2.10 -18.50
CA LYS A 151 -10.05 0.75 -18.73
C LYS A 151 -9.21 0.03 -19.78
N PRO A 152 -9.00 -1.28 -19.63
CA PRO A 152 -8.31 -2.06 -20.63
C PRO A 152 -9.15 -2.31 -21.88
N PHE A 153 -8.52 -2.28 -23.05
CA PHE A 153 -9.14 -2.56 -24.34
C PHE A 153 -8.12 -3.12 -25.34
N LYS A 154 -8.59 -3.65 -26.48
CA LYS A 154 -7.73 -4.01 -27.61
C LYS A 154 -7.50 -2.80 -28.50
N ASN A 155 -6.25 -2.42 -28.71
CA ASN A 155 -5.90 -1.40 -29.69
C ASN A 155 -6.06 -1.93 -31.14
N GLU A 156 -5.81 -1.07 -32.12
CA GLU A 156 -5.89 -1.41 -33.56
C GLU A 156 -4.96 -2.56 -33.97
N LYS A 157 -3.89 -2.82 -33.20
CA LYS A 157 -2.94 -3.93 -33.41
C LYS A 157 -3.37 -5.22 -32.68
N GLY A 158 -4.55 -5.22 -32.05
CA GLY A 158 -5.05 -6.35 -31.27
C GLY A 158 -4.39 -6.54 -29.91
N GLN A 159 -3.51 -5.63 -29.48
CA GLN A 159 -2.83 -5.69 -28.19
C GLN A 159 -3.76 -5.22 -27.07
N VAL A 160 -3.74 -5.90 -25.93
CA VAL A 160 -4.47 -5.44 -24.74
C VAL A 160 -3.67 -4.33 -24.08
N VAL A 161 -4.22 -3.12 -24.10
CA VAL A 161 -3.60 -1.90 -23.55
C VAL A 161 -4.49 -1.29 -22.49
N MET A 162 -3.90 -0.43 -21.65
CA MET A 162 -4.63 0.34 -20.66
C MET A 162 -4.91 1.75 -21.19
N GLY A 163 -6.19 2.14 -21.18
CA GLY A 163 -6.58 3.50 -21.50
C GLY A 163 -5.99 4.52 -20.53
N GLN A 164 -5.75 5.71 -21.04
CA GLN A 164 -5.22 6.87 -20.32
C GLN A 164 -6.05 8.09 -20.69
N ASP A 165 -6.42 8.90 -19.71
CA ASP A 165 -6.98 10.22 -20.01
C ASP A 165 -5.84 11.16 -20.44
N ARG A 166 -5.70 11.36 -21.75
CA ARG A 166 -4.76 12.30 -22.37
C ARG A 166 -5.45 13.58 -22.84
N SER A 167 -6.62 13.91 -22.30
CA SER A 167 -7.34 15.12 -22.69
C SER A 167 -6.60 16.40 -22.26
N THR A 168 -6.74 17.47 -23.05
CA THR A 168 -6.28 18.81 -22.66
C THR A 168 -6.91 19.24 -21.34
N LYS A 169 -8.19 18.90 -21.11
CA LYS A 169 -8.89 19.17 -19.85
C LYS A 169 -8.12 18.61 -18.64
N ALA A 170 -7.76 17.33 -18.66
CA ALA A 170 -6.98 16.71 -17.59
C ALA A 170 -5.58 17.33 -17.47
N ALA A 171 -4.93 17.66 -18.59
CA ALA A 171 -3.62 18.31 -18.60
C ALA A 171 -3.65 19.75 -18.04
N LEU A 172 -4.71 20.52 -18.26
CA LEU A 172 -4.87 21.86 -17.68
C LEU A 172 -5.17 21.82 -16.17
N ALA A 173 -5.60 20.67 -15.66
CA ALA A 173 -5.82 20.40 -14.25
C ALA A 173 -4.58 19.82 -13.54
N ILE A 174 -3.38 19.98 -14.10
CA ILE A 174 -2.13 19.55 -13.46
C ILE A 174 -1.95 20.27 -12.11
N ALA A 175 -1.66 19.47 -11.08
CA ALA A 175 -1.39 19.91 -9.73
C ALA A 175 -0.50 18.91 -8.98
N LYS A 176 -0.25 19.22 -7.71
CA LYS A 176 0.33 18.27 -6.76
C LYS A 176 -0.64 17.07 -6.57
N PRO A 177 -0.14 15.81 -6.56
CA PRO A 177 -1.00 14.63 -6.40
C PRO A 177 -1.87 14.70 -5.13
N THR A 178 -3.14 14.34 -5.28
CA THR A 178 -4.10 14.22 -4.17
C THR A 178 -4.18 12.78 -3.67
N VAL A 179 -4.91 12.55 -2.56
CA VAL A 179 -5.18 11.20 -2.05
C VAL A 179 -5.83 10.32 -3.13
N LYS A 180 -6.76 10.86 -3.92
CA LYS A 180 -7.48 10.14 -4.97
C LYS A 180 -6.54 9.59 -6.04
N ASN A 181 -5.54 10.39 -6.46
CA ASN A 181 -4.56 9.99 -7.47
C ASN A 181 -3.77 8.75 -7.05
N CYS A 182 -3.40 8.64 -5.77
CA CYS A 182 -2.67 7.49 -5.24
C CYS A 182 -3.61 6.29 -4.99
N MET A 183 -4.79 6.56 -4.42
CA MET A 183 -5.67 5.50 -3.90
C MET A 183 -6.34 4.69 -4.99
N VAL A 184 -6.50 5.22 -6.21
CA VAL A 184 -7.02 4.45 -7.36
C VAL A 184 -6.32 3.10 -7.55
N CYS A 185 -5.00 3.04 -7.29
CA CYS A 185 -4.22 1.81 -7.35
C CYS A 185 -3.98 1.20 -5.96
N HIS A 186 -3.67 2.04 -4.96
CA HIS A 186 -3.24 1.56 -3.65
C HIS A 186 -4.37 1.00 -2.78
N GLU A 187 -5.64 1.36 -3.07
CA GLU A 187 -6.80 0.83 -2.36
C GLU A 187 -7.37 -0.44 -3.01
N ALA A 188 -7.28 -0.58 -4.34
CA ALA A 188 -7.86 -1.68 -5.12
C ALA A 188 -6.97 -2.92 -5.25
N ALA A 189 -5.73 -2.85 -4.75
CA ALA A 189 -4.76 -3.93 -4.87
C ALA A 189 -5.22 -5.24 -4.18
N GLY A 190 -4.96 -6.37 -4.84
CA GLY A 190 -5.22 -7.72 -4.29
C GLY A 190 -6.61 -8.30 -4.59
N GLY A 191 -7.32 -7.75 -5.58
CA GLY A 191 -8.64 -8.23 -6.02
C GLY A 191 -9.81 -7.46 -5.40
N GLY A 192 -9.61 -6.17 -5.10
CA GLY A 192 -10.70 -5.28 -4.70
C GLY A 192 -10.29 -4.17 -3.73
N VAL A 193 -11.21 -3.23 -3.55
CA VAL A 193 -11.07 -2.08 -2.64
C VAL A 193 -10.89 -2.55 -1.20
N LEU A 194 -9.89 -1.99 -0.52
CA LEU A 194 -9.51 -2.25 0.87
C LEU A 194 -9.13 -3.72 1.17
N VAL A 195 -8.85 -4.53 0.15
CA VAL A 195 -8.55 -5.96 0.34
C VAL A 195 -7.15 -6.17 0.92
N LYS A 196 -6.11 -5.69 0.25
CA LYS A 196 -4.71 -5.96 0.66
C LYS A 196 -4.32 -5.25 1.95
N ARG A 197 -4.36 -3.92 1.94
CA ARG A 197 -3.88 -3.10 3.06
C ARG A 197 -4.96 -2.74 4.08
N GLY A 198 -6.23 -2.70 3.66
CA GLY A 198 -7.37 -2.55 4.56
C GLY A 198 -7.45 -1.24 5.33
N PHE A 199 -6.94 -0.14 4.76
CA PHE A 199 -7.05 1.19 5.34
C PHE A 199 -7.67 2.16 4.34
N SER A 200 -8.46 3.09 4.86
CA SER A 200 -8.93 4.28 4.15
C SER A 200 -8.24 5.50 4.78
N PHE A 201 -7.64 6.37 3.97
CA PHE A 201 -6.93 7.57 4.44
C PHE A 201 -7.84 8.79 4.34
N THR A 202 -8.63 9.02 5.39
CA THR A 202 -9.67 10.07 5.45
C THR A 202 -9.58 10.85 6.76
N LYS A 203 -10.26 11.99 6.84
CA LYS A 203 -10.26 12.84 8.04
C LYS A 203 -10.81 12.10 9.27
N GLU A 204 -11.70 11.15 9.04
CA GLU A 204 -12.39 10.38 10.06
C GLU A 204 -11.52 9.23 10.60
N THR A 205 -10.58 8.74 9.80
CA THR A 205 -9.82 7.51 10.06
C THR A 205 -8.33 7.75 10.32
N ASP A 206 -7.77 8.90 9.94
CA ASP A 206 -6.35 9.21 10.13
C ASP A 206 -6.13 10.66 10.61
N ALA A 207 -5.35 10.83 11.67
CA ALA A 207 -5.07 12.12 12.30
C ALA A 207 -4.30 13.08 11.38
N HIS A 208 -3.48 12.58 10.44
CA HIS A 208 -2.76 13.41 9.46
C HIS A 208 -3.71 13.89 8.37
N ALA A 209 -4.56 12.99 7.86
CA ALA A 209 -5.61 13.36 6.92
C ALA A 209 -6.59 14.38 7.53
N ALA A 210 -6.93 14.24 8.82
CA ALA A 210 -7.75 15.19 9.57
C ALA A 210 -7.14 16.61 9.62
N LYS A 211 -5.81 16.72 9.47
CA LYS A 211 -5.08 17.98 9.36
C LYS A 211 -4.85 18.44 7.91
N GLY A 212 -5.51 17.80 6.94
CA GLY A 212 -5.44 18.17 5.54
C GLY A 212 -4.22 17.64 4.80
N MET A 213 -3.43 16.75 5.41
CA MET A 213 -2.28 16.15 4.73
C MET A 213 -2.75 15.18 3.64
N VAL A 214 -1.98 15.11 2.56
CA VAL A 214 -2.10 14.13 1.48
C VAL A 214 -0.86 13.24 1.43
N CYS A 215 -0.90 12.18 0.60
CA CYS A 215 0.13 11.14 0.54
C CYS A 215 1.55 11.73 0.39
N VAL A 216 1.73 12.66 -0.56
CA VAL A 216 3.03 13.25 -0.90
C VAL A 216 3.57 14.24 0.14
N ASP A 217 2.82 14.56 1.20
CA ASP A 217 3.34 15.35 2.33
C ASP A 217 4.28 14.53 3.21
N CYS A 218 3.96 13.23 3.41
CA CYS A 218 4.87 12.27 4.04
C CYS A 218 5.76 11.58 2.99
N HIS A 219 5.15 11.16 1.89
CA HIS A 219 5.82 10.48 0.79
C HIS A 219 6.49 11.47 -0.18
N LYS A 220 7.29 12.39 0.37
CA LYS A 220 7.90 13.48 -0.39
C LYS A 220 8.87 12.93 -1.42
N ALA A 221 8.44 12.94 -2.68
CA ALA A 221 9.21 12.39 -3.78
C ALA A 221 10.44 13.27 -4.11
N LYS A 222 11.53 12.63 -4.52
CA LYS A 222 12.68 13.30 -5.13
C LYS A 222 13.02 12.60 -6.44
N ASN A 223 12.99 13.32 -7.56
CA ASN A 223 13.17 12.75 -8.90
C ASN A 223 12.21 11.56 -9.14
N HIS A 224 10.94 11.74 -8.77
CA HIS A 224 9.90 10.71 -8.80
C HIS A 224 10.16 9.41 -8.00
N LYS A 225 11.23 9.37 -7.21
CA LYS A 225 11.46 8.29 -6.23
C LYS A 225 10.64 8.58 -4.98
N ILE A 226 9.68 7.70 -4.69
CA ILE A 226 8.70 7.89 -3.62
C ILE A 226 9.14 7.08 -2.40
N PRO A 227 9.38 7.72 -1.23
CA PRO A 227 9.87 7.01 -0.05
C PRO A 227 8.83 6.05 0.50
N THR A 228 9.28 5.02 1.21
CA THR A 228 8.40 4.11 1.96
C THR A 228 8.99 3.81 3.33
N GLY A 229 8.13 3.52 4.31
CA GLY A 229 8.57 2.93 5.57
C GLY A 229 9.13 1.52 5.38
N PHE A 230 9.60 0.93 6.48
CA PHE A 230 9.95 -0.48 6.53
C PHE A 230 8.70 -1.32 6.80
N ASP A 231 8.36 -2.19 5.86
CA ASP A 231 7.19 -3.06 5.94
C ASP A 231 7.58 -4.44 5.40
N PRO A 232 7.39 -5.52 6.18
CA PRO A 232 7.76 -6.87 5.75
C PRO A 232 7.16 -7.31 4.42
N ASN A 233 6.04 -6.73 4.00
CA ASN A 233 5.44 -7.04 2.71
C ASN A 233 5.84 -6.05 1.58
N ASN A 234 6.50 -4.94 1.86
CA ASN A 234 6.92 -3.97 0.84
C ASN A 234 8.44 -4.07 0.59
N TRP A 235 8.84 -4.98 -0.31
CA TRP A 235 10.26 -5.28 -0.56
C TRP A 235 10.90 -4.26 -1.51
N ALA A 236 10.33 -4.12 -2.71
CA ALA A 236 10.85 -3.20 -3.72
C ALA A 236 10.67 -1.75 -3.29
N ASN A 237 11.71 -0.94 -3.46
CA ASN A 237 11.71 0.46 -3.06
C ASN A 237 12.82 1.25 -3.79
N ASP A 238 12.72 2.57 -3.77
CA ASP A 238 13.69 3.46 -4.42
C ASP A 238 14.91 3.83 -3.53
N GLY A 239 15.12 3.13 -2.41
CA GLY A 239 16.18 3.42 -1.44
C GLY A 239 15.92 4.63 -0.54
N VAL A 240 14.79 5.31 -0.74
CA VAL A 240 14.34 6.45 0.08
C VAL A 240 13.31 5.99 1.12
N ARG A 241 13.39 6.51 2.35
CA ARG A 241 12.59 6.08 3.50
C ARG A 241 11.87 7.25 4.16
N VAL A 242 10.77 6.94 4.84
CA VAL A 242 9.98 7.88 5.66
C VAL A 242 9.73 7.26 7.04
N ALA A 243 9.77 8.09 8.08
CA ALA A 243 9.51 7.72 9.46
C ALA A 243 8.75 8.82 10.21
N CYS A 244 8.08 8.46 11.32
CA CYS A 244 7.37 9.41 12.18
C CYS A 244 8.29 10.50 12.74
N THR A 245 9.56 10.15 12.96
CA THR A 245 10.60 11.02 13.53
C THR A 245 11.03 12.15 12.59
N ASP A 246 10.69 12.06 11.30
CA ASP A 246 10.95 13.12 10.32
C ASP A 246 10.13 14.39 10.64
N CYS A 247 9.07 14.28 11.45
CA CYS A 247 8.24 15.41 11.90
C CYS A 247 8.05 15.52 13.42
N HIS A 248 8.04 14.41 14.17
CA HIS A 248 7.66 14.41 15.60
C HIS A 248 8.83 14.30 16.59
N GLY A 249 10.04 13.95 16.14
CA GLY A 249 11.17 13.62 17.02
C GLY A 249 11.00 12.31 17.82
N GLU A 250 12.06 11.90 18.54
CA GLU A 250 12.10 10.61 19.28
C GLU A 250 11.36 10.65 20.63
N LYS A 251 11.12 11.86 21.17
CA LYS A 251 10.47 12.09 22.48
C LYS A 251 9.34 13.13 22.38
N PRO A 252 8.26 12.84 21.62
CA PRO A 252 7.22 13.84 21.33
C PRO A 252 6.30 14.16 22.50
N HIS A 253 6.26 13.32 23.54
CA HIS A 253 5.32 13.45 24.65
C HIS A 253 5.80 14.44 25.72
N LYS A 254 4.87 15.20 26.31
CA LYS A 254 5.13 16.22 27.34
C LYS A 254 4.15 16.10 28.52
N GLY A 255 4.44 16.75 29.64
CA GLY A 255 3.57 16.75 30.83
C GLY A 255 3.32 15.33 31.36
N LEU A 256 2.07 15.02 31.71
CA LEU A 256 1.65 13.70 32.22
C LEU A 256 1.95 12.54 31.26
N SER A 257 2.08 12.81 29.96
CA SER A 257 2.40 11.81 28.93
C SER A 257 3.91 11.58 28.74
N ALA A 258 4.79 12.33 29.41
CA ALA A 258 6.24 12.26 29.20
C ALA A 258 6.82 10.85 29.48
N ALA A 259 6.18 10.05 30.34
CA ALA A 259 6.56 8.66 30.61
C ALA A 259 6.53 7.76 29.35
N TYR A 260 5.70 8.07 28.35
CA TYR A 260 5.66 7.32 27.08
C TYR A 260 6.95 7.47 26.27
N ASN A 261 7.73 8.53 26.48
CA ASN A 261 9.01 8.71 25.79
C ASN A 261 10.03 7.61 26.13
N ASN A 262 9.91 6.95 27.29
CA ASN A 262 10.77 5.82 27.62
C ASN A 262 10.43 4.57 26.80
N HIS A 263 9.16 4.43 26.39
CA HIS A 263 8.69 3.30 25.59
C HIS A 263 9.23 3.36 24.17
N THR A 264 9.54 4.54 23.61
CA THR A 264 10.03 4.67 22.23
C THR A 264 11.36 3.94 21.99
N SER A 265 12.07 3.57 23.05
CA SER A 265 13.26 2.70 23.00
C SER A 265 12.96 1.26 22.57
N LYS A 266 11.75 0.75 22.84
CA LYS A 266 11.34 -0.64 22.59
C LYS A 266 10.03 -0.79 21.83
N ILE A 267 9.22 0.27 21.73
CA ILE A 267 7.91 0.29 21.10
C ILE A 267 7.95 1.29 19.94
N ALA A 268 7.54 0.86 18.75
CA ALA A 268 7.40 1.76 17.61
C ALA A 268 6.19 2.70 17.79
N CYS A 269 6.26 3.92 17.26
CA CYS A 269 5.15 4.88 17.33
C CYS A 269 3.84 4.29 16.81
N GLN A 270 3.93 3.52 15.70
CA GLN A 270 2.82 2.81 15.10
C GLN A 270 2.08 1.90 16.09
N THR A 271 2.79 1.23 17.01
CA THR A 271 2.19 0.28 17.95
C THR A 271 1.13 0.93 18.82
N CYS A 272 1.42 2.12 19.37
CA CYS A 272 0.47 2.84 20.20
C CYS A 272 -0.56 3.62 19.37
N HIS A 273 -0.13 4.17 18.23
CA HIS A 273 -0.95 5.11 17.46
C HIS A 273 -1.77 4.48 16.33
N ILE A 274 -1.64 3.17 16.08
CA ILE A 274 -2.43 2.43 15.09
C ILE A 274 -3.03 1.19 15.76
N PRO A 275 -4.06 1.37 16.61
CA PRO A 275 -4.63 0.29 17.41
C PRO A 275 -5.51 -0.67 16.59
N ARG A 276 -5.89 -0.30 15.35
CA ARG A 276 -6.83 -1.04 14.51
C ARG A 276 -6.39 -1.04 13.04
N THR A 277 -6.74 -2.11 12.33
CA THR A 277 -6.50 -2.34 10.90
C THR A 277 -7.69 -3.10 10.27
N GLY A 278 -7.59 -3.54 9.02
CA GLY A 278 -8.66 -4.29 8.34
C GLY A 278 -8.24 -4.98 7.05
N GLY A 279 -9.22 -5.30 6.19
CA GLY A 279 -9.03 -5.96 4.90
C GLY A 279 -8.98 -7.48 4.99
N ALA A 280 -8.42 -8.15 3.98
CA ALA A 280 -8.39 -9.61 3.90
C ALA A 280 -7.54 -10.26 5.01
N VAL A 281 -8.10 -11.26 5.67
CA VAL A 281 -7.42 -12.08 6.69
C VAL A 281 -7.02 -13.44 6.16
N ALA A 282 -7.75 -13.96 5.16
CA ALA A 282 -7.36 -15.17 4.47
C ALA A 282 -7.84 -15.21 3.01
N LYS A 283 -7.19 -16.02 2.18
CA LYS A 283 -7.63 -16.32 0.82
C LYS A 283 -7.19 -17.73 0.42
N ASP A 284 -8.05 -18.44 -0.32
CA ASP A 284 -7.72 -19.75 -0.87
C ASP A 284 -7.67 -19.67 -2.41
N PHE A 285 -6.48 -19.81 -2.99
CA PHE A 285 -6.28 -19.86 -4.44
C PHE A 285 -6.47 -21.27 -5.02
N THR A 286 -6.69 -22.28 -4.16
CA THR A 286 -6.94 -23.67 -4.59
C THR A 286 -8.41 -23.94 -4.86
N VAL A 287 -9.30 -23.04 -4.41
CA VAL A 287 -10.75 -23.10 -4.60
C VAL A 287 -11.21 -21.82 -5.29
N TRP A 288 -11.99 -21.96 -6.35
CA TRP A 288 -12.50 -20.85 -7.15
C TRP A 288 -14.01 -21.02 -7.31
N GLU A 289 -14.75 -20.00 -6.92
CA GLU A 289 -16.21 -20.04 -6.86
C GLU A 289 -16.81 -19.19 -7.97
N LYS A 290 -17.85 -19.72 -8.64
CA LYS A 290 -18.52 -19.02 -9.73
C LYS A 290 -19.35 -17.85 -9.17
N GLY A 291 -19.07 -16.64 -9.62
CA GLY A 291 -19.84 -15.44 -9.34
C GLY A 291 -21.06 -15.28 -10.25
N GLY A 292 -21.89 -14.28 -9.95
CA GLY A 292 -23.10 -13.97 -10.71
C GLY A 292 -22.85 -13.43 -12.12
N ASP A 293 -21.63 -12.99 -12.43
CA ASP A 293 -21.21 -12.53 -13.77
C ASP A 293 -20.73 -13.68 -14.68
N GLY A 294 -20.68 -14.91 -14.15
CA GLY A 294 -20.26 -16.11 -14.85
C GLY A 294 -18.76 -16.42 -14.74
N PHE A 295 -17.96 -15.51 -14.16
CA PHE A 295 -16.54 -15.74 -13.90
C PHE A 295 -16.33 -16.35 -12.51
N TYR A 296 -15.15 -16.93 -12.31
CA TYR A 296 -14.77 -17.49 -11.02
C TYR A 296 -13.78 -16.59 -10.30
N GLU A 297 -13.88 -16.52 -8.98
CA GLU A 297 -12.94 -15.78 -8.13
C GLU A 297 -12.52 -16.67 -6.94
N PRO A 298 -11.31 -16.48 -6.39
CA PRO A 298 -10.84 -17.23 -5.22
C PRO A 298 -11.55 -16.76 -3.94
N THR A 299 -11.92 -17.70 -3.08
CA THR A 299 -12.58 -17.38 -1.81
C THR A 299 -11.69 -16.51 -0.93
N THR A 300 -12.19 -15.35 -0.52
CA THR A 300 -11.44 -14.36 0.28
C THR A 300 -12.22 -14.01 1.55
N LEU A 301 -11.64 -14.28 2.72
CA LEU A 301 -12.18 -13.84 4.01
C LEU A 301 -11.69 -12.43 4.32
N LYS A 302 -12.61 -11.49 4.52
CA LYS A 302 -12.34 -10.06 4.74
C LYS A 302 -12.89 -9.60 6.07
N GLN A 303 -12.22 -8.62 6.66
CA GLN A 303 -12.68 -7.85 7.81
C GLN A 303 -12.84 -6.39 7.39
N GLU A 304 -13.80 -5.70 7.99
CA GLU A 304 -14.02 -4.27 7.78
C GLU A 304 -12.77 -3.44 8.13
N ALA A 305 -12.62 -2.27 7.52
CA ALA A 305 -11.58 -1.33 7.90
C ALA A 305 -11.72 -0.96 9.38
N ASN A 306 -10.60 -0.90 10.11
CA ASN A 306 -10.56 -0.68 11.57
C ASN A 306 -11.21 -1.78 12.44
N ALA A 307 -11.59 -2.94 11.88
CA ALA A 307 -12.22 -4.03 12.65
C ALA A 307 -11.24 -5.03 13.28
N THR A 308 -9.95 -4.98 12.92
CA THR A 308 -8.96 -5.98 13.36
C THR A 308 -7.93 -5.35 14.30
N ALA A 309 -7.64 -5.99 15.43
CA ALA A 309 -6.50 -5.62 16.27
C ALA A 309 -5.20 -6.13 15.63
N PRO A 310 -4.11 -5.32 15.57
CA PRO A 310 -2.82 -5.80 15.09
C PRO A 310 -2.25 -6.91 15.97
N VAL A 311 -1.41 -7.75 15.38
CA VAL A 311 -0.45 -8.58 16.12
C VAL A 311 0.84 -7.80 16.31
N TYR A 312 1.44 -7.94 17.48
CA TYR A 312 2.65 -7.21 17.86
C TYR A 312 3.85 -8.15 17.84
N ALA A 313 4.91 -7.75 17.15
CA ALA A 313 6.13 -8.56 17.05
C ALA A 313 7.40 -7.68 17.07
N TRP A 314 8.51 -8.25 17.52
CA TRP A 314 9.82 -7.63 17.39
C TRP A 314 10.20 -7.50 15.92
N TYR A 315 10.63 -6.30 15.54
CA TYR A 315 11.05 -6.01 14.18
C TYR A 315 12.29 -5.14 14.17
N ASN A 316 13.34 -5.64 13.53
CA ASN A 316 14.61 -4.94 13.30
C ASN A 316 14.74 -4.41 11.87
N LYS A 317 13.61 -4.23 11.17
CA LYS A 317 13.54 -3.73 9.79
C LYS A 317 14.05 -4.71 8.72
N THR A 318 14.34 -5.95 9.10
CA THR A 318 14.65 -7.05 8.16
C THR A 318 13.53 -8.08 8.12
N VAL A 319 13.38 -8.77 7.00
CA VAL A 319 12.25 -9.65 6.70
C VAL A 319 12.73 -11.09 6.61
N ARG A 320 12.04 -11.96 7.34
CA ARG A 320 12.16 -13.41 7.17
C ARG A 320 11.25 -13.84 6.02
N ASN A 321 11.85 -14.41 4.99
CA ASN A 321 11.15 -14.91 3.81
C ASN A 321 11.41 -16.42 3.67
N GLU A 322 10.41 -17.21 4.00
CA GLU A 322 10.40 -18.67 3.98
C GLU A 322 9.16 -19.15 3.22
N GLN A 323 9.17 -20.40 2.76
CA GLN A 323 8.11 -20.96 1.90
C GLN A 323 6.70 -20.79 2.50
N HIS A 324 6.57 -21.00 3.81
CA HIS A 324 5.30 -20.91 4.55
C HIS A 324 5.19 -19.68 5.45
N PHE A 325 6.16 -18.76 5.41
CA PHE A 325 6.17 -17.58 6.27
C PHE A 325 6.87 -16.38 5.61
N ILE A 326 6.20 -15.24 5.57
CA ILE A 326 6.83 -13.94 5.25
C ILE A 326 6.49 -12.96 6.36
N GLY A 327 7.49 -12.45 7.07
CA GLY A 327 7.21 -11.51 8.15
C GLY A 327 8.41 -10.86 8.81
N PRO A 328 8.18 -10.14 9.92
CA PRO A 328 9.23 -9.41 10.59
C PRO A 328 10.28 -10.37 11.15
N ASN A 329 11.54 -10.00 10.99
CA ASN A 329 12.64 -10.56 11.76
C ASN A 329 13.01 -9.58 12.89
N GLY A 330 13.53 -10.11 13.99
CA GLY A 330 13.84 -9.33 15.17
C GLY A 330 13.68 -10.14 16.45
N SER A 331 14.33 -9.69 17.51
CA SER A 331 14.14 -10.27 18.83
C SER A 331 14.38 -9.24 19.91
N ARG A 332 13.87 -9.50 21.10
CA ARG A 332 14.13 -8.69 22.28
C ARG A 332 15.64 -8.51 22.56
N LYS A 333 16.44 -9.53 22.26
CA LYS A 333 17.86 -9.63 22.63
C LYS A 333 18.80 -8.94 21.64
N ASP A 334 18.33 -8.54 20.46
CA ASP A 334 19.21 -8.00 19.41
C ASP A 334 19.57 -6.51 19.58
N GLY A 335 19.02 -5.84 20.59
CA GLY A 335 19.30 -4.44 20.92
C GLY A 335 18.74 -3.39 19.93
N LYS A 336 18.37 -3.80 18.71
CA LYS A 336 17.93 -2.91 17.61
C LYS A 336 16.44 -3.03 17.29
N SER A 337 15.78 -4.12 17.70
CA SER A 337 14.36 -4.34 17.48
C SER A 337 13.50 -3.42 18.34
N LYS A 338 12.40 -2.95 17.74
CA LYS A 338 11.24 -2.44 18.47
C LYS A 338 10.03 -3.34 18.20
N ILE A 339 9.02 -3.27 19.05
CA ILE A 339 7.73 -3.93 18.85
C ILE A 339 6.92 -3.06 17.88
N TYR A 340 6.52 -3.66 16.76
CA TYR A 340 5.70 -3.03 15.71
C TYR A 340 4.32 -3.73 15.58
N PRO A 341 3.29 -3.02 15.09
CA PRO A 341 1.99 -3.60 14.79
C PRO A 341 1.95 -4.19 13.37
N PHE A 342 1.35 -5.36 13.23
CA PHE A 342 1.19 -6.07 11.97
C PHE A 342 -0.23 -6.57 11.78
N LYS A 343 -0.70 -6.54 10.54
CA LYS A 343 -1.82 -7.35 10.07
C LYS A 343 -1.28 -8.71 9.62
N ILE A 344 -1.91 -9.79 10.08
CA ILE A 344 -1.63 -11.15 9.60
C ILE A 344 -2.61 -11.51 8.49
N TYR A 345 -2.10 -12.21 7.49
CA TYR A 345 -2.86 -12.78 6.39
C TYR A 345 -2.44 -14.24 6.19
N MET A 346 -3.42 -15.13 6.00
CA MET A 346 -3.21 -16.53 5.68
C MET A 346 -3.63 -16.82 4.24
N GLY A 347 -2.68 -17.14 3.38
CA GLY A 347 -2.99 -17.52 1.99
C GLY A 347 -2.77 -19.01 1.76
N LYS A 348 -3.72 -19.67 1.11
CA LYS A 348 -3.58 -21.05 0.66
C LYS A 348 -3.36 -21.09 -0.84
N ALA A 349 -2.34 -21.82 -1.27
CA ALA A 349 -1.94 -21.92 -2.66
C ALA A 349 -1.26 -23.26 -2.95
N PHE A 350 -0.82 -23.46 -4.19
CA PHE A 350 -0.13 -24.65 -4.63
C PHE A 350 1.39 -24.53 -4.45
N TYR A 351 2.01 -25.60 -3.99
CA TYR A 351 3.44 -25.75 -3.78
C TYR A 351 3.97 -26.91 -4.60
N ASP A 352 5.20 -26.77 -5.07
CA ASP A 352 5.91 -27.84 -5.75
C ASP A 352 6.28 -28.94 -4.75
N LYS A 353 5.82 -30.17 -5.00
CA LYS A 353 6.02 -31.30 -4.08
C LYS A 353 7.48 -31.65 -3.83
N LYS A 354 8.38 -31.40 -4.79
CA LYS A 354 9.79 -31.80 -4.72
C LYS A 354 10.64 -30.77 -3.99
N THR A 355 10.41 -29.50 -4.29
CA THR A 355 11.22 -28.38 -3.79
C THR A 355 10.59 -27.66 -2.59
N GLY A 356 9.29 -27.85 -2.36
CA GLY A 356 8.52 -27.09 -1.36
C GLY A 356 8.28 -25.63 -1.76
N ASN A 357 8.67 -25.21 -2.96
CA ASN A 357 8.53 -23.82 -3.38
C ASN A 357 7.08 -23.49 -3.74
N LEU A 358 6.66 -22.28 -3.40
CA LEU A 358 5.37 -21.74 -3.83
C LEU A 358 5.34 -21.64 -5.37
N LEU A 359 4.24 -22.10 -5.97
CA LEU A 359 4.04 -22.07 -7.42
C LEU A 359 3.14 -20.89 -7.83
N SER A 360 3.56 -20.18 -8.87
CA SER A 360 2.79 -19.05 -9.42
C SER A 360 1.52 -19.57 -10.09
N MET A 361 0.48 -18.73 -10.14
CA MET A 361 -0.76 -19.02 -10.83
C MET A 361 -1.05 -17.92 -11.83
N ASP A 362 -1.32 -18.32 -13.06
CA ASP A 362 -2.00 -17.49 -14.05
C ASP A 362 -3.49 -17.53 -13.72
N PHE A 363 -4.09 -16.37 -13.50
CA PHE A 363 -5.49 -16.30 -13.11
C PHE A 363 -6.45 -16.50 -14.28
N ALA A 364 -5.97 -16.40 -15.52
CA ALA A 364 -6.84 -16.47 -16.69
C ALA A 364 -7.61 -17.80 -16.82
N PRO A 365 -6.95 -18.98 -16.75
CA PRO A 365 -7.68 -20.25 -16.75
C PRO A 365 -8.70 -20.36 -15.59
N PRO A 366 -8.32 -20.21 -14.31
CA PRO A 366 -9.27 -20.39 -13.23
C PRO A 366 -10.38 -19.34 -13.22
N MET A 367 -10.13 -18.07 -13.59
CA MET A 367 -11.21 -17.08 -13.71
C MET A 367 -12.25 -17.47 -14.75
N SER A 368 -11.83 -18.13 -15.82
CA SER A 368 -12.71 -18.56 -16.92
C SER A 368 -13.53 -19.80 -16.58
N ASN A 369 -12.93 -20.80 -15.91
CA ASN A 369 -13.52 -22.13 -15.76
C ASN A 369 -13.37 -22.78 -14.38
N GLY A 370 -12.83 -22.08 -13.39
CA GLY A 370 -12.61 -22.58 -12.03
C GLY A 370 -11.40 -23.52 -11.86
N ASN A 371 -10.67 -23.87 -12.93
CA ASN A 371 -9.56 -24.81 -12.85
C ASN A 371 -8.26 -24.15 -12.38
N ALA A 372 -8.05 -24.17 -11.06
CA ALA A 372 -6.85 -23.62 -10.41
C ALA A 372 -5.55 -24.28 -10.88
N ARG A 373 -5.55 -25.59 -11.17
CA ARG A 373 -4.36 -26.30 -11.64
C ARG A 373 -3.97 -25.91 -13.06
N ALA A 374 -4.94 -25.64 -13.94
CA ALA A 374 -4.65 -25.07 -15.26
C ALA A 374 -3.96 -23.70 -15.15
N GLY A 375 -4.29 -22.90 -14.12
CA GLY A 375 -3.59 -21.66 -13.80
C GLY A 375 -2.13 -21.87 -13.40
N VAL A 376 -1.84 -22.89 -12.59
CA VAL A 376 -0.47 -23.28 -12.23
C VAL A 376 0.31 -23.76 -13.46
N GLU A 377 -0.31 -24.57 -14.31
CA GLU A 377 0.32 -25.05 -15.54
C GLU A 377 0.66 -23.89 -16.50
N SER A 378 -0.29 -22.99 -16.73
CA SER A 378 -0.10 -21.81 -17.58
C SER A 378 1.03 -20.92 -17.04
N ALA A 379 1.07 -20.68 -15.74
CA ALA A 379 2.16 -19.93 -15.11
C ALA A 379 3.52 -20.61 -15.30
N ALA A 380 3.60 -21.93 -15.08
CA ALA A 380 4.82 -22.70 -15.24
C ALA A 380 5.33 -22.63 -16.70
N ARG A 381 4.44 -22.64 -17.69
CA ARG A 381 4.78 -22.42 -19.11
C ARG A 381 5.36 -21.02 -19.34
N THR A 382 4.70 -19.98 -18.86
CA THR A 382 5.15 -18.58 -18.99
C THR A 382 6.51 -18.35 -18.33
N LEU A 383 6.77 -19.03 -17.21
CA LEU A 383 8.04 -18.97 -16.49
C LEU A 383 9.14 -19.88 -17.07
N GLY A 384 8.87 -20.61 -18.15
CA GLY A 384 9.84 -21.49 -18.80
C GLY A 384 10.23 -22.72 -17.97
N MET A 385 9.37 -23.19 -17.07
CA MET A 385 9.64 -24.36 -16.24
C MET A 385 9.55 -25.65 -17.07
N LYS A 386 10.38 -26.64 -16.74
CA LYS A 386 10.34 -27.96 -17.40
C LYS A 386 9.10 -28.75 -16.96
N ASN A 387 8.44 -29.42 -17.90
CA ASN A 387 7.27 -30.28 -17.67
C ASN A 387 6.14 -29.58 -16.88
N PRO A 388 5.59 -28.46 -17.37
CA PRO A 388 4.60 -27.64 -16.65
C PRO A 388 3.33 -28.41 -16.27
N ALA A 389 2.88 -29.34 -17.12
CA ALA A 389 1.72 -30.19 -16.82
C ALA A 389 1.98 -31.13 -15.62
N ASP A 390 3.20 -31.68 -15.51
CA ASP A 390 3.60 -32.52 -14.38
C ASP A 390 3.69 -31.70 -13.07
N ILE A 391 4.25 -30.49 -13.15
CA ILE A 391 4.28 -29.54 -12.02
C ILE A 391 2.86 -29.29 -11.51
N ALA A 392 1.94 -28.91 -12.39
CA ALA A 392 0.56 -28.61 -12.03
C ALA A 392 -0.20 -29.82 -11.48
N LYS A 393 0.03 -31.00 -12.06
CA LYS A 393 -0.57 -32.27 -11.61
C LYS A 393 -0.11 -32.64 -10.20
N ASN A 394 1.19 -32.51 -9.92
CA ASN A 394 1.79 -32.93 -8.65
C ASN A 394 1.79 -31.84 -7.57
N ALA A 395 1.33 -30.64 -7.88
CA ALA A 395 1.30 -29.54 -6.93
C ALA A 395 0.42 -29.86 -5.72
N VAL A 396 0.91 -29.53 -4.52
CA VAL A 396 0.24 -29.79 -3.24
C VAL A 396 -0.28 -28.49 -2.62
N PRO A 397 -1.50 -28.46 -2.05
CA PRO A 397 -2.00 -27.28 -1.37
C PRO A 397 -1.24 -27.04 -0.06
N GLY A 398 -0.96 -25.79 0.27
CA GLY A 398 -0.29 -25.40 1.51
C GLY A 398 -0.65 -23.98 1.92
N TRP A 399 -0.44 -23.66 3.20
CA TRP A 399 -0.68 -22.34 3.77
C TRP A 399 0.62 -21.53 3.89
N GLN A 400 0.52 -20.22 3.70
CA GLN A 400 1.57 -19.26 4.01
C GLN A 400 1.02 -18.18 4.92
N THR A 401 1.74 -17.88 6.00
CA THR A 401 1.45 -16.74 6.86
C THR A 401 2.24 -15.52 6.41
N ILE A 402 1.58 -14.40 6.18
CA ILE A 402 2.19 -13.15 5.73
C ILE A 402 1.87 -12.02 6.73
N TYR A 403 2.89 -11.25 7.09
CA TYR A 403 2.74 -10.06 7.92
C TYR A 403 2.82 -8.80 7.06
N PHE A 404 1.85 -7.91 7.25
CA PHE A 404 1.80 -6.58 6.66
C PHE A 404 2.00 -5.55 7.76
N GLY A 405 2.97 -4.65 7.61
CA GLY A 405 3.16 -3.56 8.57
C GLY A 405 1.98 -2.58 8.56
N SER A 406 1.48 -2.21 9.74
CA SER A 406 0.45 -1.19 9.90
C SER A 406 1.10 0.19 10.03
N ASN A 407 0.88 1.07 9.06
CA ASN A 407 1.57 2.37 8.95
C ASN A 407 0.64 3.57 8.69
N HIS A 408 -0.66 3.35 8.52
CA HIS A 408 -1.71 4.38 8.36
C HIS A 408 -2.79 4.17 9.44
N LEU A 409 -3.84 5.00 9.44
CA LEU A 409 -4.92 5.00 10.44
C LEU A 409 -4.43 5.52 11.80
N VAL A 410 -3.51 6.50 11.74
CA VAL A 410 -2.90 7.07 12.94
C VAL A 410 -3.97 7.79 13.75
N THR A 411 -4.01 7.51 15.06
CA THR A 411 -4.92 8.17 16.00
C THR A 411 -4.16 8.78 17.18
N LYS A 412 -4.68 9.92 17.66
CA LYS A 412 -4.23 10.55 18.91
C LYS A 412 -5.17 10.23 20.07
N SER A 413 -6.47 10.39 19.89
CA SER A 413 -7.47 10.23 20.96
C SER A 413 -7.73 8.76 21.34
N LYS A 414 -7.55 7.83 20.40
CA LYS A 414 -7.73 6.38 20.62
C LYS A 414 -6.39 5.65 20.72
N ALA A 415 -5.29 6.37 20.92
CA ALA A 415 -3.97 5.76 21.06
C ALA A 415 -3.95 4.84 22.30
N LEU A 416 -3.18 3.75 22.22
CA LEU A 416 -3.04 2.82 23.33
C LEU A 416 -2.44 3.53 24.54
N ASN A 417 -3.07 3.34 25.69
CA ASN A 417 -2.61 3.81 26.98
C ASN A 417 -2.06 2.65 27.84
N CYS A 418 -1.63 2.96 29.05
CA CYS A 418 -1.04 1.98 29.96
C CYS A 418 -1.95 0.77 30.21
N ILE A 419 -3.24 0.97 30.49
CA ILE A 419 -4.15 -0.15 30.76
C ILE A 419 -4.42 -1.00 29.51
N ASN A 420 -4.34 -0.42 28.31
CA ASN A 420 -4.48 -1.21 27.08
C ASN A 420 -3.36 -2.23 26.91
N CYS A 421 -2.17 -2.02 27.48
CA CYS A 421 -1.04 -2.95 27.36
C CYS A 421 -0.77 -3.76 28.64
N HIS A 422 -0.87 -3.10 29.79
CA HIS A 422 -0.50 -3.64 31.10
C HIS A 422 -1.69 -4.21 31.90
N GLY A 423 -2.92 -4.01 31.42
CA GLY A 423 -4.11 -4.61 32.04
C GLY A 423 -4.14 -6.14 31.90
N VAL A 424 -5.04 -6.79 32.65
CA VAL A 424 -5.20 -8.25 32.68
C VAL A 424 -5.44 -8.86 31.29
N ASN A 425 -6.14 -8.14 30.41
CA ASN A 425 -6.38 -8.51 29.02
C ASN A 425 -5.75 -7.50 28.05
N GLY A 426 -4.51 -7.07 28.35
CA GLY A 426 -3.77 -6.14 27.53
C GLY A 426 -3.53 -6.68 26.11
N VAL A 427 -3.39 -5.78 25.14
CA VAL A 427 -3.21 -6.11 23.71
C VAL A 427 -1.85 -6.74 23.40
N ILE A 428 -0.89 -6.62 24.33
CA ILE A 428 0.46 -7.18 24.18
C ILE A 428 0.52 -8.56 24.82
N ASN A 429 0.70 -9.59 24.00
CA ASN A 429 1.10 -10.91 24.50
C ASN A 429 2.59 -10.91 24.84
N PHE A 430 2.93 -10.55 26.08
CA PHE A 430 4.32 -10.51 26.55
C PHE A 430 5.01 -11.87 26.47
N LYS A 431 4.28 -12.97 26.66
CA LYS A 431 4.85 -14.32 26.58
C LYS A 431 5.36 -14.62 25.17
N ASP A 432 4.56 -14.32 24.15
CA ASP A 432 4.95 -14.49 22.74
C ASP A 432 6.13 -13.59 22.35
N LEU A 433 6.30 -12.45 23.04
CA LEU A 433 7.43 -11.54 22.86
C LEU A 433 8.69 -11.93 23.65
N GLY A 434 8.66 -13.05 24.37
CA GLY A 434 9.81 -13.62 25.08
C GLY A 434 10.09 -12.97 26.44
N TYR A 435 9.05 -12.48 27.13
CA TYR A 435 9.13 -12.08 28.53
C TYR A 435 8.89 -13.29 29.45
N SER A 436 9.66 -13.39 30.53
CA SER A 436 9.48 -14.41 31.55
C SER A 436 8.26 -14.14 32.43
N ASP A 437 7.69 -15.17 33.07
CA ASP A 437 6.53 -15.01 33.95
C ASP A 437 6.77 -13.99 35.08
N LYS A 438 8.00 -13.90 35.59
CA LYS A 438 8.39 -12.88 36.58
C LYS A 438 8.32 -11.46 36.02
N GLU A 439 8.79 -11.26 34.79
CA GLU A 439 8.71 -9.97 34.10
C GLU A 439 7.26 -9.63 33.77
N ILE A 440 6.47 -10.60 33.29
CA ILE A 440 5.05 -10.42 32.97
C ILE A 440 4.30 -9.99 34.23
N LYS A 441 4.47 -10.67 35.36
CA LYS A 441 3.84 -10.29 36.64
C LYS A 441 4.18 -8.85 37.05
N LYS A 442 5.41 -8.40 36.79
CA LYS A 442 5.81 -7.01 37.03
C LYS A 442 5.13 -6.07 36.04
N LEU A 443 5.12 -6.41 34.76
CA LEU A 443 4.56 -5.60 33.68
C LEU A 443 3.02 -5.54 33.70
N THR A 444 2.34 -6.46 34.37
CA THR A 444 0.87 -6.44 34.50
C THR A 444 0.39 -6.04 35.89
N ASN A 445 1.28 -5.49 36.74
CA ASN A 445 0.92 -4.98 38.06
C ASN A 445 0.04 -3.72 37.93
N PRO A 446 -1.16 -3.69 38.55
CA PRO A 446 -2.03 -2.51 38.55
C PRO A 446 -1.38 -1.21 39.02
N GLU A 447 -0.39 -1.26 39.92
CA GLU A 447 0.34 -0.08 40.41
C GLU A 447 0.95 0.76 39.28
N ILE A 448 1.25 0.15 38.12
CA ILE A 448 1.80 0.83 36.94
C ILE A 448 0.84 1.89 36.40
N TYR A 449 -0.47 1.60 36.39
CA TYR A 449 -1.47 2.45 35.76
C TYR A 449 -2.47 3.06 36.76
N PHE A 450 -2.55 2.54 37.99
CA PHE A 450 -3.55 2.96 38.97
C PHE A 450 -3.49 4.46 39.27
N ASN A 451 -2.29 4.99 39.58
CA ASN A 451 -2.13 6.42 39.88
C ASN A 451 -2.47 7.31 38.67
N GLN A 452 -2.15 6.86 37.45
CA GLN A 452 -2.53 7.61 36.24
C GLN A 452 -4.04 7.60 35.99
N LEU A 453 -4.73 6.50 36.32
CA LEU A 453 -6.19 6.45 36.23
C LEU A 453 -6.85 7.38 37.23
N ILE A 454 -6.32 7.49 38.45
CA ILE A 454 -6.81 8.44 39.46
C ILE A 454 -6.66 9.88 38.95
N GLU A 455 -5.49 10.26 38.45
CA GLU A 455 -5.28 11.62 37.95
C GLU A 455 -6.18 11.93 36.76
N LYS A 456 -6.36 10.97 35.83
CA LYS A 456 -7.30 11.15 34.72
C LYS A 456 -8.75 11.30 35.21
N GLN A 457 -9.17 10.52 36.19
CA GLN A 457 -10.52 10.60 36.76
C GLN A 457 -10.80 11.97 37.40
N LYS A 458 -9.78 12.63 37.94
CA LYS A 458 -9.88 14.02 38.46
C LYS A 458 -9.98 15.07 37.35
N GLU A 459 -9.49 14.80 36.14
CA GLU A 459 -9.62 15.70 34.99
C GLU A 459 -10.99 15.54 34.30
N ASP A 460 -11.55 14.32 34.33
CA ASP A 460 -12.83 13.97 33.70
C ASP A 460 -14.06 14.30 34.58
N TRP A 461 -13.86 14.59 35.87
CA TRP A 461 -14.88 15.01 36.85
C TRP A 461 -14.75 16.49 37.19
#